data_AF-A0A352Y429-F1
#
_entry.id   AF-A0A352Y429-F1
#
_cell.length_a   1.000
_cell.length_b   1.000
_cell.length_c   1.000
_cell.angle_alpha   90.00
_cell.angle_beta   90.00
_cell.angle_gamma   90.00
#
_symmetry.space_group_name_H-M   'P 1'
#
loop_
_entity.id
_entity.type
_entity.pdbx_description
1 polymer ?
#
loop_
_entity_poly.entity_id
_entity_poly.type
_entity_poly.pdbx_seq_one_letter_code
_entity_poly.pdbx_strand_id
1 'polypeptide(L)' 'MEETATILHHATQHSLIILDEIGRGTSTYDGLAIARAVVEHLHTVTGARTLFATHYHELASMA' A
#
# COMPACT_ATOMS: atom_id res chain seq x y z
N MET A 1 7.47 -9.02 1.30
CA MET A 1 7.13 -8.30 0.04
C MET A 1 6.45 -9.20 -0.99
N GLU A 2 6.63 -10.52 -0.91
CA GLU A 2 5.93 -11.46 -1.79
C GLU A 2 4.39 -11.42 -1.59
N GLU A 3 3.91 -11.19 -0.34
CA GLU A 3 2.47 -11.01 -0.12
C GLU A 3 1.93 -9.75 -0.82
N THR A 4 2.67 -8.64 -0.75
CA THR A 4 2.31 -7.40 -1.44
C THR A 4 2.27 -7.58 -2.95
N ALA A 5 3.26 -8.28 -3.51
CA ALA A 5 3.29 -8.61 -4.94
C ALA A 5 2.09 -9.46 -5.35
N THR A 6 1.73 -10.46 -4.55
CA THR A 6 0.54 -11.30 -4.75
C THR A 6 -0.74 -10.46 -4.75
N ILE A 7 -0.90 -9.55 -3.79
CA ILE A 7 -2.06 -8.64 -3.75
C ILE A 7 -2.10 -7.79 -5.02
N LEU A 8 -1.00 -7.15 -5.40
CA LEU A 8 -0.95 -6.29 -6.59
C LEU A 8 -1.26 -7.06 -7.88
N HIS A 9 -0.83 -8.32 -7.99
CA HIS A 9 -1.05 -9.13 -9.19
C HIS A 9 -2.50 -9.61 -9.34
N HIS A 10 -3.21 -9.84 -8.23
CA HIS A 10 -4.55 -10.43 -8.24
C HIS A 10 -5.68 -9.46 -7.91
N ALA A 11 -5.37 -8.28 -7.36
CA ALA A 11 -6.38 -7.30 -7.00
C ALA A 11 -7.11 -6.77 -8.24
N THR A 12 -8.41 -6.55 -8.06
CA THR A 12 -9.28 -5.94 -9.06
C THR A 12 -10.01 -4.75 -8.44
N GLN A 13 -10.68 -3.95 -9.26
CA GLN A 13 -11.55 -2.85 -8.79
C GLN A 13 -12.65 -3.28 -7.81
N HIS A 14 -13.01 -4.57 -7.77
CA HIS A 14 -14.03 -5.11 -6.86
C HIS A 14 -13.44 -5.73 -5.59
N SER A 15 -12.11 -5.69 -5.43
CA SER A 15 -11.44 -6.19 -4.24
C SER A 15 -11.57 -5.20 -3.07
N LEU A 16 -11.68 -5.74 -1.86
CA LEU A 16 -11.40 -5.03 -0.62
C LEU A 16 -9.99 -5.44 -0.17
N ILE A 17 -9.10 -4.46 -0.06
CA ILE A 17 -7.71 -4.68 0.31
C ILE A 17 -7.47 -4.10 1.69
N ILE A 18 -6.82 -4.87 2.57
CA ILE A 18 -6.46 -4.45 3.91
C ILE A 18 -4.96 -4.63 4.06
N LEU A 19 -4.26 -3.54 4.32
CA LEU A 19 -2.81 -3.51 4.48
C LEU A 19 -2.48 -3.04 5.90
N ASP A 20 -1.47 -3.64 6.50
CA ASP A 20 -0.96 -3.29 7.83
C ASP A 20 0.57 -3.14 7.78
N GLU A 21 1.06 -1.95 8.16
CA GLU A 21 2.48 -1.60 8.29
C GLU A 21 3.40 -1.99 7.11
N ILE A 22 2.92 -1.86 5.86
CA ILE A 22 3.74 -2.05 4.66
C ILE A 22 4.96 -1.12 4.70
N GLY A 23 6.13 -1.65 4.32
CA GLY A 23 7.39 -0.91 4.32
C GLY A 23 8.14 -0.96 5.66
N ARG A 24 7.64 -1.70 6.66
CA ARG A 24 8.41 -1.99 7.88
C ARG A 24 9.53 -3.00 7.62
N GLY A 25 10.64 -2.87 8.35
CA GLY A 25 11.78 -3.80 8.27
C GLY A 25 12.84 -3.42 7.23
N THR A 26 12.73 -2.23 6.63
CA THR A 26 13.77 -1.59 5.80
C THR A 26 14.09 -0.18 6.33
N SER A 27 14.94 0.58 5.63
CA SER A 27 15.20 1.98 5.98
C SER A 27 13.91 2.80 5.97
N THR A 28 13.80 3.82 6.83
CA THR A 28 12.57 4.62 6.96
C THR A 28 12.14 5.24 5.63
N TYR A 29 13.09 5.78 4.86
CA TYR A 29 12.80 6.40 3.57
C TYR A 29 12.41 5.38 2.50
N ASP A 30 13.08 4.22 2.46
CA ASP A 30 12.71 3.15 1.52
C ASP A 30 11.34 2.57 1.87
N GLY A 31 11.06 2.39 3.16
CA GLY A 31 9.79 1.90 3.66
C GLY A 31 8.64 2.83 3.30
N LEU A 32 8.82 4.14 3.50
CA LEU A 32 7.88 5.17 3.09
C LEU A 32 7.67 5.15 1.57
N ALA A 33 8.75 5.09 0.78
CA ALA A 33 8.67 5.08 -0.68
C ALA A 33 7.91 3.85 -1.21
N ILE A 34 8.18 2.66 -0.66
CA ILE A 34 7.47 1.43 -1.01
C ILE A 34 6.00 1.53 -0.65
N ALA A 35 5.68 1.93 0.58
CA ALA A 35 4.30 2.06 1.04
C ALA A 35 3.51 3.06 0.19
N ARG A 36 4.13 4.20 -0.14
CA ARG A 36 3.56 5.22 -1.04
C ARG A 36 3.23 4.64 -2.41
N ALA A 37 4.21 4.00 -3.05
CA ALA A 37 4.04 3.45 -4.39
C ALA A 37 2.95 2.37 -4.45
N VAL A 38 2.86 1.52 -3.42
CA VAL A 38 1.82 0.49 -3.31
C VAL A 38 0.43 1.10 -3.20
N VAL A 39 0.25 2.07 -2.29
CA VAL A 39 -1.05 2.74 -2.09
C VAL A 39 -1.47 3.51 -3.34
N GLU A 40 -0.55 4.26 -3.96
CA GLU A 40 -0.81 4.99 -5.21
C GLU A 40 -1.24 4.04 -6.34
N HIS A 41 -0.59 2.88 -6.47
CA HIS A 41 -0.94 1.87 -7.47
C HIS A 41 -2.33 1.29 -7.22
N LEU A 42 -2.63 0.88 -5.98
CA LEU A 42 -3.93 0.31 -5.63
C LEU A 42 -5.09 1.29 -5.85
N HIS A 43 -4.86 2.57 -5.57
CA HIS A 43 -5.85 3.62 -5.78
C HIS A 43 -6.02 3.96 -7.27
N THR A 44 -4.91 4.22 -7.98
CA THR A 44 -4.95 4.84 -9.31
C THR A 44 -5.02 3.82 -10.45
N VAL A 45 -4.31 2.70 -10.32
CA VAL A 45 -4.24 1.67 -11.36
C VAL A 45 -5.29 0.59 -11.13
N THR A 46 -5.35 0.06 -9.91
CA THR A 46 -6.31 -1.02 -9.58
C THR A 46 -7.73 -0.48 -9.34
N GLY A 47 -7.86 0.70 -8.75
CA GLY A 47 -9.16 1.29 -8.39
C GLY A 47 -9.87 0.53 -7.26
N ALA A 48 -9.13 -0.20 -6.42
CA ALA A 48 -9.68 -1.05 -5.37
C ALA A 48 -9.93 -0.26 -4.08
N ARG A 49 -10.98 -0.64 -3.34
CA ARG A 49 -11.21 -0.11 -1.99
C ARG A 49 -10.11 -0.64 -1.07
N THR A 50 -9.34 0.28 -0.48
CA THR A 50 -8.16 -0.06 0.31
C THR A 50 -8.23 0.57 1.69
N LEU A 51 -8.03 -0.24 2.73
CA LEU A 51 -7.77 0.21 4.09
C LEU A 51 -6.30 -0.02 4.39
N PHE A 52 -5.62 1.01 4.89
CA PHE A 52 -4.20 0.93 5.19
C PHE A 52 -3.92 1.46 6.61
N ALA A 53 -3.46 0.57 7.49
CA ALA A 53 -2.93 0.93 8.80
C ALA A 53 -1.43 1.20 8.68
N THR A 54 -0.99 2.39 9.09
CA THR A 54 0.42 2.79 8.98
C THR A 54 0.82 3.78 10.06
N HIS A 55 2.11 3.76 10.40
CA HIS A 55 2.77 4.77 11.24
C HIS A 55 3.41 5.90 10.43
N TYR A 56 3.40 5.83 9.10
CA TYR A 56 3.90 6.89 8.23
C TYR A 56 2.86 8.02 8.14
N HIS A 57 3.04 9.06 8.95
CA HIS A 57 2.14 10.21 9.00
C HIS A 57 2.08 10.95 7.65
N GLU A 58 3.18 10.92 6.89
CA GLU A 58 3.28 11.50 5.56
C GLU A 58 2.28 10.86 4.59
N LEU A 59 2.00 9.56 4.72
CA LEU A 59 1.03 8.86 3.86
C LEU A 59 -0.41 9.19 4.23
N ALA A 60 -0.69 9.43 5.51
CA ALA A 60 -2.02 9.86 5.94
C ALA A 60 -2.41 11.21 5.33
N SER A 61 -1.43 12.09 5.07
CA SER A 61 -1.67 13.38 4.42
C SER A 61 -2.00 13.28 2.92
N MET A 62 -1.89 12.08 2.33
CA MET A 62 -2.24 11.82 0.93
C MET A 62 -3.70 11.39 0.74
N ALA A 63 -4.44 11.17 1.83
CA ALA A 63 -5.83 10.69 1.82
C ALA A 63 -6.84 11.81 1.52
#